data_AF-A0A1I7ZN76-F1
#
_entry.id   AF-A0A1I7ZN76-F1
#
_cell.length_a   1.000
_cell.length_b   1.000
_cell.length_c   1.000
_cell.angle_alpha   90.00
_cell.angle_beta   90.00
_cell.angle_gamma   90.00
#
_symmetry.space_group_name_H-M   'P 1'
#
loop_
_entity.id
_entity.type
_entity.pdbx_description
1 polymer ?
#
loop_
_entity_poly.entity_id
_entity_poly.type
_entity_poly.pdbx_seq_one_letter_code
_entity_poly.pdbx_strand_id
1 'polypeptide(L)'
;MYGSSELQYFFRLPTVYGNDRQWRSALGSFKDYYGDVGFPLAKFNQVTDAFLAAMQKNAGGVTDEQKKGWEELLEKAYSDMKSWGWM
;
A
#
# COMPACT_ATOMS: atom_id res chain seq x y z
N MET A 1 -11.87 -5.46 -15.47
CA MET A 1 -11.98 -4.58 -14.29
C MET A 1 -10.79 -4.84 -13.36
N TYR A 2 -9.57 -4.44 -13.74
CA TYR A 2 -8.35 -4.77 -12.97
C TYR A 2 -7.82 -3.60 -12.11
N GLY A 3 -8.16 -2.35 -12.43
CA GLY A 3 -7.71 -1.18 -11.65
C GLY A 3 -8.45 -0.95 -10.33
N SER A 4 -9.65 -1.56 -10.14
CA SER A 4 -10.47 -1.35 -8.95
C SER A 4 -10.10 -2.26 -7.77
N SER A 5 -9.32 -3.32 -7.98
CA SER A 5 -8.99 -4.33 -6.96
C SER A 5 -7.76 -4.00 -6.13
N GLU A 6 -6.93 -3.05 -6.53
CA GLU A 6 -5.69 -2.74 -5.80
C GLU A 6 -5.90 -1.65 -4.73
N LEU A 7 -6.69 -0.63 -5.04
CA LEU A 7 -7.00 0.49 -4.13
C LEU A 7 -7.62 0.02 -2.81
N GLN A 8 -8.46 -1.01 -2.86
CA GLN A 8 -9.06 -1.61 -1.66
C GLN A 8 -8.01 -2.18 -0.69
N TYR A 9 -6.85 -2.63 -1.19
CA TYR A 9 -5.77 -3.12 -0.35
C TYR A 9 -5.07 -1.96 0.36
N PHE A 10 -4.89 -0.81 -0.31
CA PHE A 10 -4.37 0.41 0.32
C PHE A 10 -5.28 0.90 1.45
N PHE A 11 -6.59 0.94 1.22
CA PHE A 11 -7.56 1.36 2.24
C PHE A 11 -7.67 0.39 3.43
N ARG A 12 -7.22 -0.86 3.28
CA ARG A 12 -7.14 -1.81 4.40
C ARG A 12 -5.96 -1.55 5.33
N LEU A 13 -4.86 -0.97 4.84
CA LEU A 13 -3.63 -0.81 5.65
C LEU A 13 -3.85 -0.02 6.96
N PRO A 14 -4.54 1.13 6.97
CA PRO A 14 -4.76 1.88 8.22
C PRO A 14 -5.59 1.11 9.24
N THR A 15 -6.52 0.26 8.80
CA THR A 15 -7.47 -0.44 9.70
C THR A 15 -6.86 -1.64 10.41
N VAL A 16 -5.75 -2.18 9.88
CA VAL A 16 -5.02 -3.30 10.46
C VAL A 16 -3.68 -2.90 11.07
N TYR A 17 -3.36 -1.60 11.05
CA TYR A 17 -2.15 -1.06 11.65
C TYR A 17 -2.13 -1.35 13.16
N GLY A 18 -1.01 -1.88 13.66
CA GLY A 18 -0.86 -2.31 15.05
C GLY A 18 -1.34 -3.74 15.36
N ASN A 19 -1.89 -4.46 14.36
CA ASN A 19 -2.20 -5.89 14.48
C ASN A 19 -1.30 -6.70 13.53
N ASP A 20 -0.18 -7.23 14.03
CA ASP A 20 0.85 -7.89 13.20
C ASP A 20 0.31 -9.01 12.31
N ARG A 21 -0.62 -9.82 12.83
CA ARG A 21 -1.22 -10.92 12.06
C ARG A 21 -2.05 -10.39 10.89
N GLN A 22 -2.89 -9.40 11.15
CA GLN A 22 -3.75 -8.81 10.12
C GLN A 22 -2.93 -7.94 9.15
N TRP A 23 -1.89 -7.27 9.64
CA TRP A 23 -0.94 -6.48 8.86
C TRP A 23 -0.22 -7.35 7.84
N ARG A 24 0.39 -8.45 8.28
CA ARG A 24 1.05 -9.41 7.36
C ARG A 24 0.06 -9.98 6.34
N SER A 25 -1.18 -10.27 6.76
CA SER A 25 -2.23 -10.72 5.84
C SER A 25 -2.61 -9.67 4.80
N ALA A 26 -2.72 -8.40 5.19
CA ALA A 26 -3.04 -7.31 4.26
C ALA A 26 -1.92 -7.08 3.24
N LEU A 27 -0.66 -7.11 3.67
CA LEU A 27 0.49 -7.04 2.78
C LEU A 27 0.61 -8.27 1.87
N GLY A 28 0.21 -9.44 2.36
CA GLY A 28 0.10 -10.65 1.55
C GLY A 28 -0.83 -10.46 0.34
N SER A 29 -1.95 -9.74 0.52
CA SER A 29 -2.87 -9.45 -0.59
C SER A 29 -2.21 -8.63 -1.71
N PHE A 30 -1.29 -7.71 -1.38
CA PHE A 30 -0.51 -7.01 -2.39
C PHE A 30 0.46 -7.93 -3.12
N LYS A 31 1.16 -8.79 -2.37
CA LYS A 31 2.09 -9.77 -2.95
C LYS A 31 1.38 -10.70 -3.93
N ASP A 32 0.23 -11.23 -3.54
CA ASP A 32 -0.56 -12.16 -4.37
C ASP A 32 -1.07 -11.44 -5.62
N TYR A 33 -1.71 -10.28 -5.45
CA TYR A 33 -2.21 -9.49 -6.58
C TYR A 33 -1.12 -9.08 -7.57
N TYR A 34 0.03 -8.59 -7.08
CA TYR A 34 1.17 -8.23 -7.91
C TYR A 34 1.79 -9.44 -8.60
N GLY A 35 1.82 -10.59 -7.94
CA GLY A 35 2.17 -11.87 -8.57
C GLY A 35 1.23 -12.20 -9.74
N ASP A 36 -0.08 -12.07 -9.53
CA ASP A 36 -1.11 -12.38 -10.53
C ASP A 36 -1.04 -11.45 -11.76
N VAL A 37 -0.78 -10.16 -11.55
CA VAL A 37 -0.67 -9.18 -12.66
C VAL A 37 0.75 -9.02 -13.21
N GLY A 38 1.72 -9.79 -12.71
CA GLY A 38 3.12 -9.74 -13.15
C GLY A 38 3.84 -8.43 -12.79
N PHE A 39 3.36 -7.71 -11.76
CA PHE A 39 4.01 -6.50 -11.28
C PHE A 39 5.08 -6.84 -10.24
N PRO A 40 6.32 -6.32 -10.37
CA PRO A 40 7.38 -6.64 -9.43
C PRO A 40 7.13 -5.94 -8.07
N LEU A 41 7.05 -6.71 -6.99
CA LEU A 41 6.83 -6.17 -5.64
C LEU A 41 7.92 -5.16 -5.23
N ALA A 42 9.15 -5.32 -5.73
CA ALA A 42 10.24 -4.33 -5.54
C ALA A 42 9.89 -2.91 -6.02
N LYS A 43 8.89 -2.76 -6.91
CA LYS A 43 8.37 -1.47 -7.38
C LYS A 43 7.14 -0.98 -6.59
N PHE A 44 6.83 -1.58 -5.44
CA PHE A 44 5.70 -1.17 -4.58
C PHE A 44 5.70 0.33 -4.30
N ASN A 45 6.86 0.93 -4.00
CA ASN A 45 6.99 2.37 -3.75
C ASN A 45 6.61 3.26 -4.96
N GLN A 46 6.68 2.74 -6.19
CA GLN A 46 6.23 3.51 -7.36
C GLN A 46 4.71 3.63 -7.41
N VAL A 47 4.01 2.62 -6.88
CA VAL A 47 2.55 2.61 -6.84
C VAL A 47 2.03 3.44 -5.66
N THR A 48 2.78 3.50 -4.56
CA THR A 48 2.45 4.35 -3.41
C THR A 48 2.45 5.84 -3.79
N ASP A 49 3.43 6.28 -4.58
CA ASP A 49 3.50 7.66 -5.07
C ASP A 49 2.32 8.00 -5.98
N ALA A 50 1.95 7.09 -6.88
CA ALA A 50 0.79 7.24 -7.75
C ALA A 50 -0.52 7.26 -6.95
N PHE A 51 -0.63 6.44 -5.90
CA PHE A 51 -1.75 6.43 -4.98
C PHE A 51 -1.89 7.76 -4.24
N LEU A 52 -0.81 8.29 -3.67
CA LEU A 52 -0.81 9.59 -2.98
C LEU A 52 -1.23 10.73 -3.91
N ALA A 53 -0.69 10.76 -5.14
CA ALA A 53 -1.08 11.75 -6.15
C ALA A 53 -2.56 11.62 -6.54
N ALA A 54 -3.08 10.39 -6.66
CA ALA A 54 -4.49 10.14 -6.95
C ALA A 54 -5.40 10.55 -5.78
N MET A 55 -5.00 10.31 -4.54
CA MET A 55 -5.70 10.76 -3.33
C MET A 55 -5.75 12.29 -3.28
N GLN A 56 -4.61 12.96 -3.53
CA GLN A 56 -4.54 14.43 -3.56
C GLN A 56 -5.48 15.03 -4.62
N LYS A 57 -5.60 14.40 -5.79
CA LYS A 57 -6.44 14.89 -6.90
C LYS A 57 -7.93 14.58 -6.72
N ASN A 58 -8.28 13.41 -6.18
CA ASN A 58 -9.65 12.89 -6.25
C ASN A 58 -10.38 12.87 -4.89
N ALA A 59 -9.69 12.87 -3.75
CA ALA A 59 -10.31 12.79 -2.42
C ALA A 59 -10.72 14.17 -1.85
N GLY A 60 -10.75 15.23 -2.69
CA GLY A 60 -10.97 16.60 -2.23
C GLY A 60 -9.72 17.25 -1.59
N GLY A 61 -8.55 16.62 -1.76
CA GLY A 61 -7.30 16.99 -1.13
C GLY A 61 -6.87 15.98 -0.07
N VAL A 62 -5.58 15.97 0.24
CA VAL A 62 -4.99 15.28 1.39
C VAL A 62 -4.25 16.37 2.14
N THR A 63 -4.54 16.58 3.43
CA THR A 63 -3.77 17.56 4.23
C THR A 63 -2.32 17.09 4.33
N ASP A 64 -1.38 18.01 4.59
CA ASP A 64 0.04 17.63 4.74
C ASP A 64 0.23 16.58 5.85
N GLU A 65 -0.57 16.66 6.91
CA GLU A 65 -0.60 15.68 8.00
C GLU A 65 -1.08 14.29 7.55
N GLN A 66 -2.17 14.24 6.77
CA GLN A 66 -2.67 12.99 6.22
C GLN A 66 -1.69 12.38 5.23
N LYS A 67 -1.06 13.22 4.40
CA LYS A 67 -0.05 12.78 3.43
C LYS A 67 1.13 12.16 4.15
N LYS A 68 1.65 12.84 5.17
CA LYS A 68 2.74 12.32 6.00
C LYS A 68 2.38 11.00 6.67
N GLY A 69 1.16 10.88 7.22
CA GLY A 69 0.70 9.63 7.82
C GLY A 69 0.62 8.47 6.83
N TRP A 70 0.21 8.73 5.59
CA TRP A 70 0.26 7.72 4.52
C TRP A 70 1.69 7.39 4.10
N GLU A 71 2.57 8.38 3.96
CA GLU A 71 3.99 8.14 3.63
C GLU A 71 4.64 7.22 4.67
N GLU A 72 4.47 7.51 5.95
CA GLU A 72 4.99 6.68 7.06
C GLU A 72 4.40 5.26 7.05
N LEU A 73 3.09 5.13 6.80
CA LEU A 73 2.42 3.83 6.72
C LEU A 73 2.95 2.98 5.56
N LEU A 74 3.15 3.60 4.39
CA LEU A 74 3.60 2.92 3.18
C LEU A 74 5.10 2.60 3.22
N GLU A 75 5.91 3.46 3.85
CA GLU A 75 7.30 3.17 4.15
C GLU A 75 7.43 1.97 5.09
N LYS A 76 6.61 1.89 6.14
CA LYS A 76 6.54 0.72 7.01
C LYS A 76 6.14 -0.54 6.24
N ALA A 77 5.12 -0.45 5.39
CA ALA A 77 4.69 -1.57 4.54
C ALA A 77 5.85 -2.10 3.68
N TYR A 78 6.56 -1.19 3.01
CA TYR A 78 7.72 -1.53 2.19
C TYR A 78 8.84 -2.19 3.02
N SER A 79 9.20 -1.59 4.16
CA SER A 79 10.24 -2.08 5.06
C SER A 79 9.93 -3.47 5.59
N ASP A 80 8.69 -3.72 6.02
CA ASP A 80 8.27 -5.01 6.55
C ASP A 80 8.30 -6.09 5.48
N MET A 81 7.73 -5.82 4.30
CA MET A 81 7.76 -6.77 3.19
C MET A 81 9.20 -7.12 2.77
N LYS A 82 10.12 -6.14 2.80
CA LYS A 82 11.55 -6.36 2.59
C LYS A 82 12.17 -7.21 3.69
N SER A 83 11.87 -6.93 4.96
CA SER A 83 12.37 -7.72 6.11
C SER A 83 11.94 -9.19 6.07
N TRP A 84 10.80 -9.48 5.43
CA TRP A 84 10.27 -10.84 5.26
C TRP A 84 10.78 -11.55 4.00
N GLY A 85 11.66 -10.92 3.22
CA GLY A 85 12.24 -11.48 2.00
C GLY A 85 11.23 -11.61 0.85
N TRP A 86 10.21 -10.76 0.81
CA TRP A 86 9.26 -10.72 -0.32
C TRP A 86 9.77 -9.82 -1.46
N MET A 87 10.75 -8.97 -1.18
CA MET A 87 11.40 -8.04 -2.10
C MET A 87 12.92 -8.14 -1.99
#